data_AF-B2B1E9-F1
#
_entry.id   AF-B2B1E9-F1
#
_cell.length_a   1.000
_cell.length_b   1.000
_cell.length_c   1.000
_cell.angle_alpha   90.00
_cell.angle_beta   90.00
_cell.angle_gamma   90.00
#
_symmetry.space_group_name_H-M   'P 1'
#
loop_
_entity.id
_entity.type
_entity.pdbx_description
1 polymer ?
#
loop_
_entity_poly.entity_id
_entity_poly.type
_entity_poly.pdbx_seq_one_letter_code
_entity_poly.pdbx_strand_id
1 'polypeptide(L)'
;MDPLSVTASAVALATAALQSAKALHDLVDGLADAPHSVSHSKSLLSQTQTTLGTLARTLETNCAPDTVNSVLKEIELNKVLESTKSICQGFTAAMTRVTSHSTDSHFSKRDRLVVYFQDSKINKLNRDLADCQRTITMVLSSITLIVSSRTSGNIDQLQTQFATQEKALANLSAQLSIREPESQADDDGIAEGDSSARLTDSLRDVCQKTLSATRACRTGQKFGEMKTDDHSIAMQGIVGVAQPGVDQSFGSLTTTKSSRAFQGQMDAGSFSNLFSK
;
A
#
# COMPACT_ATOMS: atom_id res chain seq x y z
N MET A 1 9.40 4.73 -18.95
CA MET A 1 8.02 4.86 -18.43
C MET A 1 7.94 6.13 -17.61
N ASP A 2 7.07 7.06 -18.02
CA ASP A 2 6.88 8.33 -17.32
C ASP A 2 6.33 8.11 -15.90
N PRO A 3 6.82 8.83 -14.88
CA PRO A 3 6.40 8.66 -13.49
C PRO A 3 4.88 8.83 -13.30
N LEU A 4 4.30 9.85 -13.96
CA LEU A 4 2.87 10.12 -13.94
C LEU A 4 2.05 8.99 -14.58
N SER A 5 2.61 8.30 -15.57
CA SER A 5 1.95 7.19 -16.27
C SER A 5 1.80 5.96 -15.36
N VAL A 6 2.77 5.69 -14.48
CA VAL A 6 2.72 4.54 -13.55
C VAL A 6 1.65 4.74 -12.48
N THR A 7 1.62 5.90 -11.82
CA THR A 7 0.58 6.19 -10.81
C THR A 7 -0.81 6.27 -11.45
N ALA A 8 -0.95 6.91 -12.61
CA ALA A 8 -2.23 6.95 -13.31
C ALA A 8 -2.73 5.55 -13.69
N SER A 9 -1.82 4.67 -14.14
CA SER A 9 -2.12 3.26 -14.42
C SER A 9 -2.59 2.52 -13.17
N ALA A 10 -1.87 2.66 -12.05
CA ALA A 10 -2.25 2.03 -10.78
C ALA A 10 -3.60 2.55 -10.25
N VAL A 11 -3.88 3.86 -10.36
CA VAL A 11 -5.17 4.46 -9.99
C VAL A 11 -6.29 3.91 -10.88
N ALA A 12 -6.08 3.85 -12.20
CA ALA A 12 -7.07 3.31 -13.13
C ALA A 12 -7.38 1.84 -12.84
N LEU A 13 -6.36 1.02 -12.58
CA LEU A 13 -6.52 -0.38 -12.23
C LEU A 13 -7.20 -0.57 -10.86
N ALA A 14 -6.82 0.19 -9.85
CA ALA A 14 -7.46 0.15 -8.53
C ALA A 14 -8.94 0.55 -8.63
N THR A 15 -9.25 1.56 -9.45
CA THR A 15 -10.63 1.98 -9.72
C THR A 15 -11.40 0.90 -10.48
N ALA A 16 -10.81 0.28 -11.49
CA ALA A 16 -11.44 -0.80 -12.23
C ALA A 16 -11.72 -2.02 -11.34
N ALA A 17 -10.75 -2.44 -10.52
CA ALA A 17 -10.92 -3.49 -9.53
C ALA A 17 -12.02 -3.14 -8.51
N LEU A 18 -12.09 -1.89 -8.07
CA LEU A 18 -13.14 -1.40 -7.16
C LEU A 18 -14.52 -1.52 -7.79
N GLN A 19 -14.69 -1.13 -9.06
CA GLN A 19 -15.97 -1.26 -9.74
C GLN A 19 -16.37 -2.72 -9.92
N SER A 20 -15.43 -3.61 -10.25
CA SER A 20 -15.68 -5.05 -10.30
C SER A 20 -16.11 -5.62 -8.95
N ALA A 21 -15.44 -5.22 -7.85
CA ALA A 21 -15.80 -5.64 -6.50
C ALA A 21 -17.16 -5.10 -6.04
N LYS A 22 -17.56 -3.91 -6.48
CA LYS A 22 -18.91 -3.34 -6.25
C LYS A 22 -19.97 -4.10 -7.01
N ALA A 23 -19.80 -4.30 -8.32
CA ALA A 23 -20.75 -5.07 -9.13
C ALA A 23 -21.00 -6.46 -8.55
N LEU A 24 -19.93 -7.12 -8.10
CA LEU A 24 -20.06 -8.42 -7.46
C LEU A 24 -20.77 -8.36 -6.10
N HIS A 25 -20.44 -7.35 -5.28
CA HIS A 25 -21.11 -7.17 -4.00
C HIS A 25 -22.61 -6.91 -4.18
N ASP A 26 -23.00 -6.07 -5.14
CA ASP A 26 -24.41 -5.76 -5.42
C ASP A 26 -25.15 -7.00 -5.92
N LEU A 27 -24.50 -7.79 -6.78
CA LEU A 27 -25.04 -9.09 -7.21
C LEU A 27 -25.24 -10.03 -6.03
N VAL A 28 -24.26 -10.11 -5.12
CA VAL A 28 -24.34 -10.97 -3.93
C VAL A 28 -25.36 -10.46 -2.91
N ASP A 29 -25.50 -9.14 -2.76
CA ASP A 29 -26.43 -8.51 -1.82
C ASP A 29 -27.89 -8.67 -2.24
N GLY A 30 -28.16 -8.70 -3.55
CA GLY A 30 -29.49 -9.00 -4.10
C GLY A 30 -29.96 -10.44 -3.86
N LEU A 31 -29.08 -11.35 -3.42
CA LEU A 31 -29.41 -12.75 -3.16
C LEU A 31 -29.92 -12.92 -1.72
N ALA A 32 -31.22 -12.69 -1.50
CA ALA A 32 -31.87 -12.97 -0.22
C ALA A 32 -31.71 -14.46 0.19
N ASP A 33 -31.45 -14.73 1.48
CA ASP A 33 -31.24 -16.08 2.05
C ASP A 33 -30.09 -16.92 1.45
N ALA A 34 -29.03 -16.25 0.95
CA ALA A 34 -27.85 -16.93 0.42
C ALA A 34 -27.11 -17.78 1.48
N PRO A 35 -26.43 -18.88 1.07
CA PRO A 35 -25.64 -19.72 1.98
C PRO A 35 -24.56 -18.93 2.74
N HIS A 36 -24.14 -19.42 3.90
CA HIS A 36 -23.16 -18.76 4.77
C HIS A 36 -21.83 -18.40 4.06
N SER A 37 -21.40 -19.21 3.10
CA SER A 37 -20.21 -18.95 2.27
C SER A 37 -20.34 -17.71 1.38
N VAL A 38 -21.56 -17.41 0.91
CA VAL A 38 -21.89 -16.19 0.15
C VAL A 38 -21.98 -14.97 1.07
N SER A 39 -22.50 -15.14 2.29
CA SER A 39 -22.49 -14.07 3.30
C SER A 39 -21.05 -13.67 3.71
N HIS A 40 -20.13 -14.64 3.78
CA HIS A 40 -18.72 -14.35 4.02
C HIS A 40 -18.10 -13.56 2.87
N SER A 41 -18.44 -13.90 1.62
CA SER A 41 -18.04 -13.13 0.43
C SER A 41 -18.47 -11.67 0.52
N LYS A 42 -19.69 -11.39 1.00
CA LYS A 42 -20.19 -10.01 1.12
C LYS A 42 -19.32 -9.14 2.03
N SER A 43 -18.99 -9.64 3.23
CA SER A 43 -18.13 -8.93 4.18
C SER A 43 -16.75 -8.67 3.57
N LEU A 44 -16.16 -9.69 2.96
CA LEU A 44 -14.85 -9.59 2.33
C LEU A 44 -14.85 -8.60 1.15
N LEU A 45 -15.88 -8.62 0.31
CA LEU A 45 -16.04 -7.69 -0.80
C LEU A 45 -16.16 -6.25 -0.31
N SER A 46 -16.94 -6.00 0.74
CA SER A 46 -17.07 -4.67 1.35
C SER A 46 -15.72 -4.15 1.88
N GLN A 47 -14.94 -5.01 2.53
CA GLN A 47 -13.60 -4.66 2.97
C GLN A 47 -12.65 -4.38 1.78
N THR A 48 -12.66 -5.23 0.76
CA THR A 48 -11.87 -5.04 -0.46
C THR A 48 -12.21 -3.74 -1.18
N GLN A 49 -13.49 -3.38 -1.27
CA GLN A 49 -13.92 -2.08 -1.82
C GLN A 49 -13.35 -0.91 -1.03
N THR A 50 -13.40 -0.99 0.31
CA THR A 50 -12.86 0.05 1.19
C THR A 50 -11.34 0.18 0.99
N THR A 51 -10.62 -0.94 0.94
CA THR A 51 -9.18 -0.97 0.72
C THR A 51 -8.79 -0.41 -0.65
N LEU A 52 -9.46 -0.83 -1.73
CA LEU A 52 -9.21 -0.34 -3.09
C LEU A 52 -9.53 1.16 -3.25
N GLY A 53 -10.65 1.61 -2.69
CA GLY A 53 -11.02 3.02 -2.69
C GLY A 53 -10.04 3.89 -1.90
N THR A 54 -9.53 3.37 -0.78
CA THR A 54 -8.49 4.06 -0.01
C THR A 54 -7.18 4.11 -0.78
N LEU A 55 -6.76 3.00 -1.40
CA LEU A 55 -5.57 2.98 -2.25
C LEU A 55 -5.66 4.00 -3.38
N ALA A 56 -6.74 4.00 -4.16
CA ALA A 56 -6.93 4.94 -5.27
C ALA A 56 -6.80 6.39 -4.80
N ARG A 57 -7.49 6.74 -3.70
CA ARG A 57 -7.42 8.08 -3.11
C ARG A 57 -6.01 8.42 -2.62
N THR A 58 -5.32 7.50 -1.95
CA THR A 58 -3.95 7.71 -1.45
C THR A 58 -2.95 7.93 -2.58
N LEU A 59 -3.17 7.29 -3.73
CA LEU A 59 -2.36 7.48 -4.93
C LEU A 59 -2.67 8.83 -5.62
N GLU A 60 -3.95 9.22 -5.69
CA GLU A 60 -4.37 10.50 -6.30
C GLU A 60 -3.97 11.73 -5.49
N THR A 61 -4.14 11.67 -4.17
CA THR A 61 -3.99 12.83 -3.26
C THR A 61 -2.60 12.93 -2.64
N ASN A 62 -1.64 12.12 -3.12
CA ASN A 62 -0.36 11.99 -2.44
C ASN A 62 0.45 13.30 -2.46
N CYS A 63 0.92 13.72 -1.28
CA CYS A 63 1.74 14.93 -1.12
C CYS A 63 3.22 14.73 -1.55
N ALA A 64 3.64 13.49 -1.83
CA ALA A 64 5.00 13.12 -2.21
C ALA A 64 5.01 12.22 -3.48
N PRO A 65 4.55 12.74 -4.63
CA PRO A 65 4.31 11.94 -5.85
C PRO A 65 5.56 11.23 -6.34
N ASP A 66 6.75 11.86 -6.30
CA ASP A 66 7.99 11.24 -6.75
C ASP A 66 8.40 10.00 -5.91
N THR A 67 8.10 10.04 -4.61
CA THR A 67 8.40 8.93 -3.70
C THR A 67 7.52 7.75 -4.00
N VAL A 68 6.21 7.99 -4.11
CA VAL A 68 5.23 6.96 -4.44
C VAL A 68 5.51 6.38 -5.82
N ASN A 69 5.84 7.21 -6.80
CA ASN A 69 6.21 6.77 -8.14
C ASN A 69 7.43 5.83 -8.12
N SER A 70 8.45 6.10 -7.30
CA SER A 70 9.61 5.21 -7.17
C SER A 70 9.19 3.85 -6.59
N VAL A 71 8.40 3.86 -5.52
CA VAL A 71 7.88 2.63 -4.89
C VAL A 71 7.07 1.82 -5.89
N LEU A 72 6.14 2.44 -6.61
CA LEU A 72 5.28 1.78 -7.60
C LEU A 72 6.04 1.23 -8.81
N LYS A 73 7.21 1.78 -9.15
CA LYS A 73 8.07 1.23 -10.20
C LYS A 73 8.83 -0.01 -9.74
N GLU A 74 9.16 -0.08 -8.45
CA GLU A 74 9.88 -1.21 -7.85
C GLU A 74 8.95 -2.39 -7.51
N ILE A 75 7.65 -2.13 -7.30
CA ILE A 75 6.67 -3.16 -6.95
C ILE A 75 5.71 -3.45 -8.12
N GLU A 76 5.36 -4.72 -8.34
CA GLU A 76 4.46 -5.13 -9.43
C GLU A 76 2.96 -4.93 -9.07
N LEU A 77 2.60 -3.78 -8.49
CA LEU A 77 1.23 -3.50 -7.99
C LEU A 77 0.15 -3.71 -9.04
N ASN A 78 0.42 -3.32 -10.29
CA ASN A 78 -0.52 -3.45 -11.39
C ASN A 78 -0.97 -4.91 -11.61
N LYS A 79 -0.09 -5.90 -11.39
CA LYS A 79 -0.46 -7.32 -11.53
C LYS A 79 -1.46 -7.76 -10.47
N VAL A 80 -1.24 -7.35 -9.22
CA VAL A 80 -2.16 -7.65 -8.11
C VAL A 80 -3.51 -6.97 -8.30
N LEU A 81 -3.53 -5.71 -8.78
CA LEU A 81 -4.77 -5.01 -9.09
C LEU A 81 -5.53 -5.64 -10.26
N GLU A 82 -4.84 -6.06 -11.31
CA GLU A 82 -5.46 -6.76 -12.45
C GLU A 82 -5.98 -8.14 -12.05
N SER A 83 -5.24 -8.90 -11.21
CA SER A 83 -5.72 -10.16 -10.64
C SER A 83 -6.97 -9.94 -9.78
N THR A 84 -6.96 -8.95 -8.89
CA THR A 84 -8.13 -8.61 -8.06
C THR A 84 -9.36 -8.31 -8.93
N LYS A 85 -9.18 -7.54 -10.00
CA LYS A 85 -10.22 -7.26 -11.00
C LYS A 85 -10.69 -8.53 -11.69
N SER A 86 -9.77 -9.37 -12.17
CA SER A 86 -10.07 -10.63 -12.88
C SER A 86 -10.86 -11.61 -12.00
N ILE A 87 -10.43 -11.80 -10.75
CA ILE A 87 -11.12 -12.62 -9.74
C ILE A 87 -12.56 -12.12 -9.54
N CYS A 88 -12.75 -10.81 -9.35
CA CYS A 88 -14.08 -10.23 -9.16
C CYS A 88 -14.96 -10.40 -10.42
N GLN A 89 -14.41 -10.20 -11.62
CA GLN A 89 -15.13 -10.34 -12.88
C GLN A 89 -15.51 -11.80 -13.18
N GLY A 90 -14.56 -12.72 -13.02
CA GLY A 90 -14.77 -14.16 -13.22
C GLY A 90 -15.84 -14.70 -12.28
N PHE A 91 -15.85 -14.25 -11.02
CA PHE A 91 -16.89 -14.64 -10.08
C PHE A 91 -18.23 -13.98 -10.33
N THR A 92 -18.24 -12.72 -10.77
CA THR A 92 -19.49 -12.07 -11.22
C THR A 92 -20.12 -12.87 -12.36
N ALA A 93 -19.33 -13.29 -13.35
CA ALA A 93 -19.80 -14.11 -14.46
C ALA A 93 -20.28 -15.50 -14.00
N ALA A 94 -19.52 -16.16 -13.11
CA ALA A 94 -19.90 -17.44 -12.54
C ALA A 94 -21.21 -17.36 -11.75
N MET A 95 -21.34 -16.35 -10.88
CA MET A 95 -22.53 -16.11 -10.07
C MET A 95 -23.73 -15.79 -10.94
N THR A 96 -23.60 -14.87 -11.91
CA THR A 96 -24.67 -14.53 -12.87
C THR A 96 -25.18 -15.76 -13.63
N ARG A 97 -24.27 -16.68 -14.00
CA ARG A 97 -24.65 -17.93 -14.67
C ARG A 97 -25.49 -18.84 -13.78
N VAL A 98 -25.10 -19.00 -12.50
CA VAL A 98 -25.78 -19.91 -11.56
C VAL A 98 -27.00 -19.29 -10.88
N THR A 99 -27.13 -17.96 -10.92
CA THR A 99 -28.30 -17.22 -10.41
C THR A 99 -29.21 -16.71 -11.52
N SER A 100 -29.08 -17.26 -12.73
CA SER A 100 -29.80 -16.83 -13.94
C SER A 100 -31.33 -16.94 -13.83
N HIS A 101 -31.85 -17.70 -12.84
CA HIS A 101 -33.29 -17.87 -12.61
C HIS A 101 -33.76 -17.21 -11.31
N SER A 102 -32.86 -16.49 -10.63
CA SER A 102 -33.17 -15.74 -9.41
C SER A 102 -33.58 -14.33 -9.81
N THR A 103 -34.58 -13.80 -9.11
CA THR A 103 -35.08 -12.44 -9.33
C THR A 103 -34.73 -11.58 -8.12
N ASP A 104 -34.71 -10.26 -8.28
CA ASP A 104 -34.38 -9.28 -7.21
C ASP A 104 -35.20 -9.47 -5.92
N SER A 105 -36.35 -10.14 -5.99
CA SER A 105 -37.23 -10.41 -4.86
C SER A 105 -37.12 -11.80 -4.25
N HIS A 106 -36.54 -12.78 -4.95
CA HIS A 106 -36.50 -14.15 -4.45
C HIS A 106 -35.38 -14.98 -5.09
N PHE A 107 -34.54 -15.57 -4.23
CA PHE A 107 -33.54 -16.53 -4.63
C PHE A 107 -34.21 -17.87 -4.99
N SER A 108 -34.04 -18.33 -6.22
CA SER A 108 -34.68 -19.57 -6.67
C SER A 108 -34.13 -20.76 -5.88
N LYS A 109 -34.99 -21.66 -5.39
CA LYS A 109 -34.55 -22.88 -4.68
C LYS A 109 -33.61 -23.75 -5.53
N ARG A 110 -33.72 -23.65 -6.87
CA ARG A 110 -32.87 -24.35 -7.83
C ARG A 110 -31.47 -23.75 -7.89
N ASP A 111 -31.39 -22.43 -7.95
CA ASP A 111 -30.13 -21.67 -7.93
C ASP A 111 -29.44 -21.81 -6.56
N ARG A 112 -30.23 -21.86 -5.47
CA ARG A 112 -29.74 -22.14 -4.12
C ARG A 112 -29.03 -23.48 -4.01
N LEU A 113 -29.59 -24.52 -4.62
CA LEU A 113 -28.98 -25.84 -4.64
C LEU A 113 -27.69 -25.84 -5.46
N VAL A 114 -27.67 -25.17 -6.62
CA VAL A 114 -26.46 -25.05 -7.46
C VAL A 114 -25.34 -24.29 -6.76
N VAL A 115 -25.65 -23.18 -6.09
CA VAL A 115 -24.67 -22.40 -5.30
C VAL A 115 -24.14 -23.22 -4.12
N TYR A 116 -25.01 -23.99 -3.44
CA TYR A 116 -24.59 -24.91 -2.38
C TYR A 116 -23.62 -25.99 -2.89
N PHE A 117 -23.82 -26.50 -4.11
CA PHE A 117 -22.88 -27.45 -4.73
C PHE A 117 -21.58 -26.80 -5.24
N GLN A 118 -21.49 -25.46 -5.30
CA GLN A 118 -20.28 -24.73 -5.67
C GLN A 118 -19.54 -24.12 -4.47
N ASP A 119 -19.84 -24.57 -3.25
CA ASP A 119 -19.25 -24.05 -2.01
C ASP A 119 -17.70 -24.07 -2.03
N SER A 120 -17.09 -25.12 -2.61
CA SER A 120 -15.64 -25.21 -2.77
C SER A 120 -15.06 -24.11 -3.66
N LYS A 121 -15.75 -23.74 -4.75
CA LYS A 121 -15.37 -22.66 -5.67
C LYS A 121 -15.54 -21.29 -5.03
N ILE A 122 -16.63 -21.08 -4.29
CA ILE A 122 -16.89 -19.86 -3.53
C ILE A 122 -15.84 -19.68 -2.44
N ASN A 123 -15.47 -20.76 -1.74
CA ASN A 123 -14.42 -20.73 -0.74
C ASN A 123 -13.03 -20.51 -1.35
N LYS A 124 -12.73 -21.07 -2.53
CA LYS A 124 -11.49 -20.74 -3.26
C LYS A 124 -11.44 -19.24 -3.57
N LEU A 125 -12.50 -18.69 -4.16
CA LEU A 125 -12.60 -17.26 -4.43
C LEU A 125 -12.41 -16.39 -3.18
N ASN A 126 -13.14 -16.69 -2.11
CA ASN A 126 -13.04 -15.93 -0.87
C ASN A 126 -11.61 -15.91 -0.35
N ARG A 127 -10.88 -17.01 -0.52
CA ARG A 127 -9.49 -17.06 -0.13
C ARG A 127 -8.60 -16.23 -1.05
N ASP A 128 -8.75 -16.35 -2.37
CA ASP A 128 -7.93 -15.60 -3.35
C ASP A 128 -8.18 -14.08 -3.25
N LEU A 129 -9.44 -13.68 -3.02
CA LEU A 129 -9.82 -12.30 -2.77
C LEU A 129 -9.25 -11.78 -1.44
N ALA A 130 -9.22 -12.60 -0.40
CA ALA A 130 -8.62 -12.23 0.89
C ALA A 130 -7.11 -12.05 0.78
N ASP A 131 -6.44 -12.88 -0.03
CA ASP A 131 -5.00 -12.75 -0.29
C ASP A 131 -4.69 -11.45 -1.06
N CYS A 132 -5.50 -11.12 -2.06
CA CYS A 132 -5.42 -9.83 -2.76
C CYS A 132 -5.64 -8.65 -1.80
N GLN A 133 -6.70 -8.69 -0.99
CA GLN A 133 -7.04 -7.64 -0.02
C GLN A 133 -5.90 -7.42 0.98
N ARG A 134 -5.32 -8.49 1.54
CA ARG A 134 -4.19 -8.41 2.47
C ARG A 134 -2.97 -7.79 1.79
N THR A 135 -2.67 -8.22 0.57
CA THR A 135 -1.55 -7.69 -0.22
C THR A 135 -1.70 -6.19 -0.49
N ILE A 136 -2.88 -5.75 -0.93
CA ILE A 136 -3.17 -4.32 -1.17
C ILE A 136 -3.09 -3.52 0.14
N THR A 137 -3.57 -4.08 1.25
CA THR A 137 -3.47 -3.44 2.57
C THR A 137 -2.01 -3.24 2.98
N MET A 138 -1.14 -4.23 2.72
CA MET A 138 0.28 -4.10 2.99
C MET A 138 0.94 -3.01 2.13
N VAL A 139 0.57 -2.92 0.84
CA VAL A 139 1.05 -1.85 -0.04
C VAL A 139 0.65 -0.47 0.50
N LEU A 140 -0.61 -0.31 0.90
CA LEU A 140 -1.11 0.95 1.45
C LEU A 140 -0.35 1.36 2.73
N SER A 141 -0.15 0.42 3.66
CA SER A 141 0.61 0.65 4.89
C SER A 141 2.06 1.02 4.60
N SER A 142 2.72 0.32 3.68
CA SER A 142 4.10 0.62 3.28
C SER A 142 4.24 1.99 2.61
N ILE A 143 3.35 2.35 1.68
CA ILE A 143 3.34 3.69 1.06
C ILE A 143 3.16 4.76 2.14
N THR A 144 2.20 4.58 3.04
CA THR A 144 1.94 5.54 4.13
C THR A 144 3.16 5.70 5.03
N LEU A 145 3.84 4.59 5.36
CA LEU A 145 5.01 4.59 6.22
C LEU A 145 6.23 5.24 5.55
N ILE A 146 6.44 4.98 4.26
CA ILE A 146 7.51 5.59 3.45
C ILE A 146 7.29 7.10 3.33
N VAL A 147 6.06 7.55 3.09
CA VAL A 147 5.73 8.98 3.08
C VAL A 147 5.94 9.59 4.47
N SER A 148 5.51 8.90 5.52
CA SER A 148 5.67 9.33 6.91
C SER A 148 7.13 9.39 7.35
N SER A 149 8.02 8.56 6.80
CA SER A 149 9.44 8.59 7.14
C SER A 149 10.12 9.90 6.72
N ARG A 150 9.57 10.57 5.71
CA ARG A 150 10.05 11.88 5.23
C ARG A 150 9.55 13.04 6.08
N THR A 151 8.38 12.92 6.72
CA THR A 151 7.73 14.02 7.45
C THR A 151 7.82 13.90 8.97
N SER A 152 7.85 12.69 9.52
CA SER A 152 7.86 12.45 10.97
C SER A 152 9.21 12.79 11.59
N GLY A 153 9.26 13.44 12.76
CA GLY A 153 10.49 13.70 13.50
C GLY A 153 10.93 12.56 14.43
N ASN A 154 10.07 11.57 14.67
CA ASN A 154 10.34 10.49 15.63
C ASN A 154 10.86 9.22 14.93
N ILE A 155 12.18 9.11 14.84
CA ILE A 155 12.87 8.00 14.17
C ILE A 155 12.62 6.66 14.88
N ASP A 156 12.61 6.63 16.20
CA ASP A 156 12.44 5.38 16.97
C ASP A 156 11.06 4.77 16.76
N GLN A 157 10.04 5.63 16.71
CA GLN A 157 8.69 5.21 16.33
C GLN A 157 8.64 4.68 14.89
N LEU A 158 9.28 5.37 13.93
CA LEU A 158 9.37 4.90 12.55
C LEU A 158 10.05 3.53 12.47
N GLN A 159 11.15 3.33 13.20
CA GLN A 159 11.86 2.04 13.24
C GLN A 159 10.94 0.91 13.70
N THR A 160 10.15 1.15 14.74
CA THR A 160 9.22 0.16 15.27
C THR A 160 8.10 -0.15 14.26
N GLN A 161 7.58 0.88 13.58
CA GLN A 161 6.58 0.70 12.53
C GLN A 161 7.15 -0.07 11.33
N PHE A 162 8.37 0.24 10.87
CA PHE A 162 9.01 -0.49 9.78
C PHE A 162 9.30 -1.95 10.15
N ALA A 163 9.78 -2.23 11.37
CA ALA A 163 10.00 -3.60 11.83
C ALA A 163 8.68 -4.40 11.92
N THR A 164 7.61 -3.75 12.35
CA THR A 164 6.26 -4.36 12.38
C THR A 164 5.78 -4.68 10.97
N GLN A 165 5.95 -3.72 10.04
CA GLN A 165 5.57 -3.88 8.64
C GLN A 165 6.38 -5.00 7.96
N GLU A 166 7.69 -5.06 8.20
CA GLU A 166 8.58 -6.11 7.68
C GLU A 166 8.15 -7.50 8.15
N LYS A 167 7.83 -7.65 9.44
CA LYS A 167 7.32 -8.91 9.99
C LYS A 167 5.98 -9.31 9.36
N ALA A 168 5.10 -8.34 9.14
CA ALA A 168 3.82 -8.59 8.48
C ALA A 168 4.00 -9.04 7.03
N LEU A 169 4.91 -8.41 6.29
CA LEU A 169 5.27 -8.78 4.91
C LEU A 169 5.91 -10.17 4.84
N ALA A 170 6.78 -10.52 5.80
CA ALA A 170 7.38 -11.86 5.89
C ALA A 170 6.34 -12.94 6.14
N ASN A 171 5.40 -12.69 7.05
CA ASN A 171 4.32 -13.62 7.34
C ASN A 171 3.38 -13.80 6.13
N LEU A 172 3.01 -12.71 5.46
CA LEU A 172 2.17 -12.77 4.27
C LEU A 172 2.86 -13.53 3.13
N SER A 173 4.13 -13.22 2.84
CA SER A 173 4.93 -13.93 1.82
C SER A 173 4.98 -15.44 2.10
N ALA A 174 5.27 -15.83 3.36
CA ALA A 174 5.27 -17.24 3.75
C ALA A 174 3.91 -17.93 3.58
N GLN A 175 2.81 -17.25 3.94
CA GLN A 175 1.45 -17.78 3.72
C GLN A 175 1.13 -17.98 2.24
N LEU A 176 1.56 -17.06 1.38
CA LEU A 176 1.36 -17.16 -0.06
C LEU A 176 2.19 -18.29 -0.68
N SER A 177 3.46 -18.45 -0.27
CA SER A 177 4.34 -19.52 -0.78
C SER A 177 3.94 -20.92 -0.33
N ILE A 178 3.49 -21.11 0.92
CA ILE A 178 3.05 -22.43 1.42
C ILE A 178 1.84 -22.95 0.62
N ARG A 179 1.10 -22.06 -0.04
CA ARG A 179 -0.16 -22.36 -0.70
C ARG A 179 -0.04 -22.65 -2.20
N GLU A 180 1.14 -22.49 -2.77
CA GLU A 180 1.44 -22.83 -4.17
C GLU A 180 1.21 -24.32 -4.57
N PRO A 181 1.37 -25.35 -3.70
CA PRO A 181 1.23 -26.74 -4.14
C PRO A 181 -0.23 -27.22 -4.29
N GLU A 182 -1.24 -26.49 -3.80
CA GLU A 182 -2.64 -26.94 -3.85
C GLU A 182 -3.39 -26.58 -5.15
N SER A 183 -2.84 -25.70 -6.01
CA SER A 183 -3.51 -25.24 -7.24
C SER A 183 -3.10 -25.96 -8.53
N GLN A 184 -2.19 -26.94 -8.48
CA GLN A 184 -1.68 -27.61 -9.70
C GLN A 184 -2.56 -28.76 -10.25
N ALA A 185 -3.70 -29.07 -9.64
CA ALA A 185 -4.47 -30.25 -10.04
C ALA A 185 -5.61 -30.02 -11.05
N ASP A 186 -6.04 -28.78 -11.33
CA ASP A 186 -7.10 -28.53 -12.33
C ASP A 186 -6.89 -27.19 -13.07
N ASP A 187 -6.45 -27.33 -14.34
CA ASP A 187 -6.70 -26.54 -15.55
C ASP A 187 -6.94 -25.00 -15.50
N ASP A 188 -6.15 -24.30 -16.33
CA ASP A 188 -6.32 -22.95 -16.93
C ASP A 188 -6.33 -21.67 -16.06
N GLY A 189 -5.79 -21.70 -14.83
CA GLY A 189 -5.70 -20.52 -13.96
C GLY A 189 -4.34 -19.81 -13.95
N ILE A 190 -4.34 -18.49 -14.20
CA ILE A 190 -3.20 -17.56 -14.15
C ILE A 190 -2.33 -17.76 -12.89
N ALA A 191 -1.00 -17.66 -13.03
CA ALA A 191 -0.01 -17.73 -11.96
C ALA A 191 -0.13 -16.58 -10.91
N GLU A 192 -1.16 -16.65 -10.06
CA GLU A 192 -1.53 -15.60 -9.10
C GLU A 192 -0.72 -15.63 -7.79
N GLY A 193 -0.35 -16.81 -7.29
CA GLY A 193 0.43 -16.96 -6.05
C GLY A 193 1.83 -16.34 -6.15
N ASP A 194 2.51 -16.58 -7.27
CA ASP A 194 3.86 -16.10 -7.55
C ASP A 194 3.93 -14.57 -7.63
N SER A 195 2.89 -13.92 -8.16
CA SER A 195 2.85 -12.45 -8.31
C SER A 195 2.67 -11.72 -6.98
N SER A 196 1.82 -12.23 -6.08
CA SER A 196 1.59 -11.59 -4.77
C SER A 196 2.76 -11.81 -3.81
N ALA A 197 3.37 -13.00 -3.80
CA ALA A 197 4.55 -13.28 -2.99
C ALA A 197 5.74 -12.40 -3.41
N ARG A 198 6.05 -12.35 -4.71
CA ARG A 198 7.09 -11.46 -5.26
C ARG A 198 6.84 -10.00 -4.92
N LEU A 199 5.60 -9.53 -5.04
CA LEU A 199 5.25 -8.16 -4.66
C LEU A 199 5.57 -7.90 -3.19
N THR A 200 5.19 -8.81 -2.28
CA THR A 200 5.45 -8.63 -0.85
C THR A 200 6.94 -8.62 -0.51
N ASP A 201 7.76 -9.38 -1.23
CA ASP A 201 9.22 -9.38 -1.06
C ASP A 201 9.86 -8.10 -1.62
N SER A 202 9.45 -7.64 -2.81
CA SER A 202 9.86 -6.32 -3.34
C SER A 202 9.47 -5.19 -2.39
N LEU A 203 8.27 -5.24 -1.84
CA LEU A 203 7.80 -4.24 -0.89
C LEU A 203 8.61 -4.24 0.42
N ARG A 204 9.07 -5.42 0.86
CA ARG A 204 9.96 -5.56 2.02
C ARG A 204 11.31 -4.90 1.76
N ASP A 205 11.91 -5.18 0.60
CA ASP A 205 13.20 -4.59 0.19
C ASP A 205 13.11 -3.06 0.11
N VAL A 206 12.04 -2.52 -0.51
CA VAL A 206 11.78 -1.08 -0.56
C VAL A 206 11.64 -0.47 0.85
N CYS A 207 10.93 -1.13 1.75
CA CYS A 207 10.78 -0.68 3.14
C CYS A 207 12.13 -0.66 3.87
N GLN A 208 12.95 -1.70 3.70
CA GLN A 208 14.26 -1.81 4.33
C GLN A 208 15.26 -0.76 3.80
N LYS A 209 15.28 -0.55 2.48
CA LYS A 209 16.04 0.53 1.83
C LYS A 209 15.63 1.90 2.36
N THR A 210 14.32 2.16 2.42
CA THR A 210 13.79 3.45 2.91
C THR A 210 14.16 3.69 4.37
N LEU A 211 14.02 2.68 5.23
CA LEU A 211 14.41 2.79 6.63
C LEU A 211 15.91 3.05 6.77
N SER A 212 16.74 2.34 6.00
CA SER A 212 18.19 2.50 6.03
C SER A 212 18.62 3.90 5.58
N ALA A 213 18.01 4.42 4.51
CA ALA A 213 18.24 5.79 4.06
C ALA A 213 17.75 6.82 5.08
N THR A 214 16.58 6.61 5.69
CA THR A 214 16.02 7.48 6.73
C THR A 214 16.92 7.51 7.97
N ARG A 215 17.44 6.34 8.38
CA ARG A 215 18.44 6.22 9.44
C ARG A 215 19.71 6.97 9.04
N ALA A 216 20.32 6.66 7.91
CA ALA A 216 21.56 7.33 7.47
C ALA A 216 21.44 8.87 7.41
N CYS A 217 20.29 9.40 6.99
CA CYS A 217 20.06 10.85 6.96
C CYS A 217 19.91 11.49 8.35
N ARG A 218 19.58 10.72 9.39
CA ARG A 218 19.15 11.27 10.68
C ARG A 218 19.86 10.72 11.92
N THR A 219 20.47 9.55 11.87
CA THR A 219 21.16 8.94 13.02
C THR A 219 22.41 9.72 13.43
N GLY A 220 22.93 10.56 12.54
CA GLY A 220 24.01 11.48 12.85
C GLY A 220 23.57 12.86 13.30
N GLN A 221 22.30 13.15 13.64
CA GLN A 221 21.89 14.49 14.04
C GLN A 221 20.89 14.45 15.21
N LYS A 222 21.30 14.93 16.38
CA LYS A 222 20.45 15.10 17.57
C LYS A 222 20.18 16.57 17.80
N PHE A 223 18.91 16.96 17.88
CA PHE A 223 18.50 18.35 18.11
C PHE A 223 17.94 18.53 19.52
N GLY A 224 18.50 19.46 20.28
CA GLY A 224 17.92 19.96 21.52
C GLY A 224 16.89 21.05 21.24
N GLU A 225 16.89 22.11 22.06
CA GLU A 225 15.87 23.17 21.97
C GLU A 225 16.27 24.26 20.97
N MET A 226 15.38 24.58 20.02
CA MET A 226 15.58 25.69 19.08
C MET A 226 14.44 26.71 19.22
N LYS A 227 14.80 27.96 19.52
CA LYS A 227 13.86 29.09 19.65
C LYS A 227 14.24 30.22 18.70
N THR A 228 13.26 30.71 17.94
CA THR A 228 13.42 31.78 16.96
C THR A 228 12.32 32.83 17.16
N ASP A 229 12.70 34.05 17.52
CA ASP A 229 11.79 35.19 17.71
C ASP A 229 12.21 36.39 16.82
N ASP A 230 11.33 37.38 16.69
CA ASP A 230 11.58 38.66 15.98
C ASP A 230 12.14 38.50 14.55
N HIS A 231 11.47 37.74 13.67
CA HIS A 231 11.91 37.51 12.29
C HIS A 231 13.31 36.86 12.16
N SER A 232 13.79 36.20 13.22
CA SER A 232 15.05 35.47 13.16
C SER A 232 14.92 34.16 12.37
N ILE A 233 16.02 33.73 11.76
CA ILE A 233 16.10 32.50 10.96
C ILE A 233 17.15 31.59 11.59
N ALA A 234 16.77 30.38 11.96
CA ALA A 234 17.70 29.37 12.44
C ALA A 234 17.61 28.12 11.56
N MET A 235 18.76 27.50 11.31
CA MET A 235 18.87 26.23 10.61
C MET A 235 19.85 25.34 11.37
N GLN A 236 19.42 24.12 11.67
CA GLN A 236 20.27 23.09 12.25
C GLN A 236 20.27 21.87 11.32
N GLY A 237 21.46 21.36 11.02
CA GLY A 237 21.66 20.11 10.31
C GLY A 237 22.51 20.21 9.04
N ILE A 238 22.38 19.21 8.17
CA ILE A 238 23.16 19.10 6.94
C ILE A 238 22.31 19.59 5.75
N VAL A 239 22.80 20.59 5.03
CA VAL A 239 22.20 21.13 3.81
C VAL A 239 23.07 20.78 2.61
N GLY A 240 22.61 19.84 1.80
CA GLY A 240 23.36 19.33 0.66
C GLY A 240 23.44 17.81 0.61
N VAL A 241 24.42 17.30 -0.12
CA VAL A 241 24.74 15.87 -0.11
C VAL A 241 25.24 15.49 1.28
N ALA A 242 24.50 14.59 1.94
CA ALA A 242 24.86 14.09 3.27
C ALA A 242 26.26 13.45 3.23
N GLN A 243 27.16 13.94 4.07
CA GLN A 243 28.46 13.31 4.25
C GLN A 243 28.29 12.04 5.12
N PRO A 244 28.70 10.85 4.64
CA PRO A 244 28.61 9.65 5.45
C PRO A 244 29.46 9.75 6.71
N GLY A 245 28.94 9.29 7.86
CA GLY A 245 29.73 9.09 9.08
C GLY A 245 29.94 10.31 9.96
N VAL A 246 29.07 11.33 9.87
CA VAL A 246 29.11 12.50 10.76
C VAL A 246 27.98 12.42 11.78
N ASP A 247 28.34 12.39 13.07
CA ASP A 247 27.41 12.58 14.18
C ASP A 247 27.48 14.04 14.69
N GLN A 248 26.34 14.69 14.82
CA GLN A 248 26.14 16.06 15.24
C GLN A 248 25.12 16.06 16.39
N SER A 249 25.43 16.78 17.46
CA SER A 249 24.52 16.99 18.57
C SER A 249 24.40 18.48 18.83
N PHE A 250 23.19 19.00 18.68
CA PHE A 250 22.85 20.39 18.90
C PHE A 250 22.20 20.50 20.29
N GLY A 251 22.72 21.38 21.13
CA GLY A 251 22.15 21.71 22.45
C GLY A 251 20.97 22.66 22.30
N SER A 252 21.06 23.84 22.93
CA SER A 252 20.07 24.89 22.78
C SER A 252 20.54 25.99 21.81
N LEU A 253 19.63 26.49 20.97
CA LEU A 253 19.84 27.65 20.10
C LEU A 253 18.70 28.63 20.30
N THR A 254 19.02 29.89 20.58
CA THR A 254 18.05 30.99 20.64
C THR A 254 18.48 32.09 19.71
N THR A 255 17.58 32.50 18.81
CA THR A 255 17.81 33.63 17.90
C THR A 255 16.70 34.67 18.10
N THR A 256 17.08 35.93 18.26
CA THR A 256 16.17 37.06 18.51
C THR A 256 16.64 38.29 17.71
N LYS A 257 15.80 39.32 17.61
CA LYS A 257 16.11 40.59 16.95
C LYS A 257 16.61 40.44 15.50
N SER A 258 15.88 39.70 14.67
CA SER A 258 16.20 39.49 13.25
C SER A 258 17.58 38.85 13.02
N SER A 259 17.98 37.95 13.91
CA SER A 259 19.27 37.23 13.81
C SER A 259 19.18 36.04 12.84
N ARG A 260 20.32 35.64 12.28
CA ARG A 260 20.41 34.43 11.45
C ARG A 260 21.47 33.47 11.98
N ALA A 261 21.13 32.22 12.19
CA ALA A 261 22.03 31.18 12.71
C ALA A 261 21.98 29.90 11.86
N PHE A 262 23.15 29.31 11.65
CA PHE A 262 23.34 28.04 10.95
C PHE A 262 24.24 27.15 11.79
N GLN A 263 23.77 25.96 12.16
CA GLN A 263 24.56 24.96 12.87
C GLN A 263 24.51 23.65 12.10
N GLY A 264 25.65 23.19 11.60
CA GLY A 264 25.74 21.93 10.89
C GLY A 264 26.67 22.03 9.69
N GLN A 265 26.35 21.33 8.61
CA GLN A 265 27.18 21.35 7.39
C GLN A 265 26.37 21.85 6.21
N MET A 266 27.02 22.55 5.29
CA MET A 266 26.40 22.98 4.04
C MET A 266 27.37 22.74 2.88
N ASP A 267 26.92 22.08 1.82
CA ASP A 267 27.75 21.93 0.63
C ASP A 267 27.86 23.26 -0.13
N ALA A 268 28.95 23.45 -0.88
CA ALA A 268 29.26 24.71 -1.54
C ALA A 268 28.21 25.14 -2.60
N GLY A 269 27.56 24.19 -3.28
CA GLY A 269 26.50 24.45 -4.24
C GLY A 269 25.23 24.93 -3.55
N SER A 270 24.82 24.25 -2.47
CA SER A 270 23.68 24.67 -1.66
C SER A 270 23.91 26.01 -0.95
N PHE A 271 25.14 26.27 -0.49
CA PHE A 271 25.53 27.56 0.09
C PHE A 271 25.36 28.68 -0.93
N SER A 272 25.87 28.49 -2.15
CA SER A 272 25.73 29.48 -3.21
C SER A 272 24.25 29.81 -3.46
N ASN A 273 23.38 28.81 -3.57
CA ASN A 273 21.94 29.02 -3.79
C ASN A 273 21.22 29.73 -2.64
N LEU A 274 21.63 29.50 -1.38
CA LEU A 274 20.98 30.08 -0.21
C LEU A 274 21.28 31.59 -0.01
N PHE A 275 22.41 32.05 -0.56
CA PHE A 275 22.88 33.44 -0.42
C PHE A 275 22.94 34.19 -1.76
N SER A 276 22.66 33.53 -2.87
CA SER A 276 22.39 34.20 -4.15
C SER A 276 21.05 34.90 -4.06
N LYS A 277 21.08 36.24 -4.14
CA LYS A 277 19.90 37.06 -4.40
C LYS A 277 19.63 37.16 -5.88
#